data_AF-A0A269Z8G7-F1
#
_entry.id   AF-A0A269Z8G7-F1
#
_cell.length_a   1.000
_cell.length_b   1.000
_cell.length_c   1.000
_cell.angle_alpha   90.00
_cell.angle_beta   90.00
_cell.angle_gamma   90.00
#
_symmetry.space_group_name_H-M   'P 1'
#
loop_
_entity.id
_entity.type
_entity.pdbx_description
1 polymer ?
#
loop_
_entity_poly.entity_id
_entity_poly.type
_entity_poly.pdbx_seq_one_letter_code
_entity_poly.pdbx_strand_id
1 'polypeptide(L)' 'MAENTITMYGAEWCGDCRRTKKQLTELGIDFDYIDLVAEPERADDAKAISGR' A
#
# COMPACT_ATOMS: atom_id res chain seq x y z
N MET A 1 19.06 -6.64 -9.15
CA MET A 1 18.79 -5.37 -8.44
C MET A 1 17.31 -5.43 -8.12
N ALA A 2 16.92 -5.52 -6.85
CA ALA A 2 15.49 -5.37 -6.55
C ALA A 2 15.12 -3.96 -7.02
N GLU A 3 14.23 -3.87 -7.99
CA GLU A 3 13.58 -2.61 -8.31
C GLU A 3 12.98 -2.06 -7.01
N ASN A 4 13.45 -0.90 -6.55
CA ASN A 4 12.99 -0.25 -5.31
C ASN A 4 11.60 0.37 -5.52
N THR A 5 10.66 -0.44 -6.00
CA THR A 5 9.28 -0.04 -6.23
C THR A 5 8.55 -0.12 -4.91
N ILE A 6 7.91 0.98 -4.51
CA ILE A 6 7.10 1.01 -3.31
C ILE A 6 5.82 0.21 -3.58
N THR A 7 5.53 -0.80 -2.77
CA THR A 7 4.21 -1.45 -2.75
C THR A 7 3.42 -0.92 -1.57
N MET A 8 2.26 -0.37 -1.87
CA MET A 8 1.35 0.22 -0.89
C MET A 8 0.10 -0.65 -0.74
N TYR A 9 0.00 -1.31 0.41
CA TYR A 9 -1.21 -2.01 0.83
C TYR A 9 -2.17 -1.03 1.50
N GLY A 10 -3.44 -1.03 1.09
CA GLY A 10 -4.42 -0.11 1.64
C GLY A 10 -5.86 -0.55 1.42
N ALA A 11 -6.79 0.28 1.90
CA ALA A 11 -8.22 0.14 1.68
C ALA A 11 -8.88 1.52 1.70
N GLU A 12 -10.01 1.69 1.02
CA GLU A 12 -10.69 3.00 0.95
C GLU A 12 -11.26 3.48 2.30
N TRP A 13 -11.62 2.56 3.19
CA TRP A 13 -12.07 2.88 4.54
C TRP A 13 -10.91 3.31 5.46
N CYS A 14 -9.65 3.04 5.07
CA CYS A 14 -8.46 3.40 5.83
C CYS A 14 -8.04 4.85 5.51
N GLY A 15 -8.38 5.78 6.41
CA GLY A 15 -8.06 7.20 6.26
C GLY A 15 -6.56 7.48 6.13
N ASP A 16 -5.71 6.79 6.90
CA ASP A 16 -4.25 6.94 6.82
C ASP A 16 -3.71 6.43 5.48
N CYS A 17 -4.21 5.30 4.99
CA CYS A 17 -3.85 4.75 3.68
C CYS A 17 -4.19 5.75 2.57
N ARG A 18 -5.37 6.38 2.62
CA ARG A 18 -5.74 7.41 1.64
C ARG A 18 -4.83 8.63 1.69
N ARG A 19 -4.44 9.08 2.90
CA ARG A 19 -3.51 10.22 3.07
C ARG A 19 -2.14 9.91 2.49
N THR A 20 -1.59 8.73 2.78
CA THR A 20 -0.28 8.31 2.25
C THR A 20 -0.32 8.14 0.73
N LYS A 21 -1.38 7.53 0.17
CA LYS A 21 -1.55 7.38 -1.29
C LYS A 21 -1.52 8.75 -1.97
N LYS A 22 -2.30 9.69 -1.45
CA LYS A 22 -2.33 11.07 -1.95
C LYS A 22 -0.95 11.72 -1.90
N GLN A 23 -0.22 11.58 -0.79
CA GLN A 23 1.10 12.17 -0.65
C GLN A 23 2.13 11.58 -1.63
N LEU A 24 2.13 10.27 -1.84
CA LEU A 24 3.01 9.63 -2.83
C LEU A 24 2.70 10.12 -4.26
N THR A 25 1.41 10.23 -4.60
CA THR A 25 0.97 10.80 -5.89
C THR A 25 1.39 12.26 -6.05
N GLU A 26 1.22 13.10 -5.02
CA GLU A 26 1.61 14.52 -5.06
C GLU A 26 3.13 14.71 -5.20
N LEU A 27 3.92 13.79 -4.65
CA LEU A 27 5.38 13.78 -4.79
C LEU A 27 5.86 13.19 -6.13
N GLY A 28 4.96 12.67 -6.96
CA GLY A 28 5.31 12.01 -8.22
C GLY A 28 6.12 10.73 -8.03
N ILE A 29 5.93 10.04 -6.89
CA ILE A 29 6.60 8.78 -6.59
C ILE A 29 5.74 7.65 -7.15
N ASP A 30 6.34 6.77 -7.95
CA ASP A 30 5.68 5.57 -8.44
C ASP A 30 5.54 4.54 -7.32
N PHE A 31 4.35 3.98 -7.20
CA PHE A 31 4.04 2.89 -6.28
C PHE A 31 2.98 1.97 -6.88
N ASP A 32 3.05 0.70 -6.51
CA ASP A 32 2.00 -0.28 -6.77
C ASP A 32 0.99 -0.26 -5.62
N TYR A 33 -0.30 -0.13 -5.93
CA TYR A 33 -1.35 -0.03 -4.93
C TYR A 33 -2.19 -1.30 -4.89
N ILE A 34 -2.17 -1.98 -3.75
CA ILE A 34 -2.95 -3.20 -3.52
C ILE A 34 -4.12 -2.85 -2.60
N ASP A 35 -5.34 -3.04 -3.11
CA ASP A 35 -6.57 -2.85 -2.35
C ASP A 35 -6.94 -4.15 -1.62
N LEU A 36 -6.75 -4.18 -0.30
CA LEU A 36 -7.05 -5.33 0.53
C LEU A 36 -8.55 -5.66 0.64
N VAL A 37 -9.44 -4.77 0.19
CA VAL A 37 -10.88 -5.07 0.07
C VAL A 37 -11.15 -5.90 -1.19
N ALA A 38 -10.44 -5.62 -2.28
CA ALA A 38 -10.55 -6.36 -3.53
C ALA A 38 -9.72 -7.66 -3.51
N GLU A 39 -8.56 -7.63 -2.84
CA GLU A 39 -7.60 -8.73 -2.73
C GLU A 39 -7.35 -9.09 -1.24
N PRO A 40 -8.35 -9.66 -0.55
CA PRO A 40 -8.23 -9.99 0.87
C PRO A 40 -7.12 -11.00 1.18
N GLU A 41 -6.74 -11.84 0.22
CA GLU A 41 -5.63 -12.80 0.34
C GLU A 41 -4.26 -12.12 0.52
N ARG A 42 -4.12 -10.87 0.07
CA ARG A 42 -2.88 -10.08 0.22
C ARG A 42 -2.76 -9.46 1.61
N ALA A 43 -3.75 -9.64 2.48
CA ALA A 43 -3.71 -9.15 3.86
C ALA A 43 -2.62 -9.87 4.68
N ASP A 44 -2.33 -11.14 4.37
CA ASP A 44 -1.27 -11.90 5.05
C ASP A 44 0.13 -11.33 4.73
N ASP A 45 0.35 -10.89 3.48
CA ASP A 45 1.58 -10.21 3.07
C ASP A 45 1.76 -8.92 3.87
N ALA A 46 0.71 -8.09 3.92
CA ALA A 46 0.70 -6.83 4.66
C ALA A 46 0.94 -7.05 6.16
N LYS A 47 0.38 -8.13 6.73
CA LYS A 47 0.58 -8.49 8.13
C LYS A 47 2.03 -8.90 8.40
N ALA A 48 2.61 -9.74 7.55
CA ALA A 48 3.98 -10.23 7.70
C ALA A 48 5.03 -9.10 7.75
N ILE A 49 4.79 -8.00 7.04
CA ILE A 49 5.68 -6.82 7.05
C ILE A 49 5.38 -5.82 8.16
N SER A 50 4.17 -5.83 8.73
CA SER A 50 3.73 -4.81 9.71
C SER A 50 4.36 -4.94 11.10
N GLY A 51 5.11 -6.03 11.33
CA GLY A 51 5.85 -6.27 12.57
C GLY A 51 4.98 -6.65 13.78
N ARG A 52 3.70 -6.95 13.57
CA ARG A 52 2.73 -7.44 14.58
C ARG A 52 1.77 -8.45 13.94
#